data_AF-C9LU59-F1
#
_entry.id   AF-C9LU59-F1
#
_cell.length_a   1.000
_cell.length_b   1.000
_cell.length_c   1.000
_cell.angle_alpha   90.00
_cell.angle_beta   90.00
_cell.angle_gamma   90.00
#
_symmetry.space_group_name_H-M   'P 1'
#
loop_
_entity.id
_entity.type
_entity.pdbx_description
1 polymer ?
#
loop_
_entity_poly.entity_id
_entity_poly.type
_entity_poly.pdbx_seq_one_letter_code
_entity_poly.pdbx_strand_id
1 'polypeptide(L)'
;MSSTKVIAGCCIAGAAILLAGACSQQETNTAPVLVEEVYVVKPGDTRWDIAETYRRKNTGTRRCILEYKAGMEELNPWLMERKGMIFPGDEIKVTYWVKGDAE
;
A
#
# COMPACT_ATOMS: atom_id res chain seq x y z
N MET A 1 -30.36 -26.21 -8.80
CA MET A 1 -30.31 -25.02 -7.94
C MET A 1 -28.87 -24.53 -7.95
N SER A 2 -28.56 -23.48 -8.71
CA SER A 2 -27.18 -23.00 -8.89
C SER A 2 -26.95 -21.72 -8.10
N SER A 3 -25.87 -21.71 -7.34
CA SER A 3 -25.47 -20.75 -6.33
C SER A 3 -25.09 -19.38 -6.92
N THR A 4 -25.82 -18.34 -6.53
CA THR A 4 -25.37 -16.94 -6.68
C THR A 4 -25.11 -16.36 -5.30
N LYS A 5 -23.88 -16.53 -4.79
CA LYS A 5 -23.40 -15.72 -3.67
C LYS A 5 -22.84 -14.43 -4.25
N VAL A 6 -23.60 -13.36 -4.04
CA VAL A 6 -23.29 -11.99 -4.43
C VAL A 6 -21.99 -11.55 -3.74
N ILE A 7 -20.92 -11.37 -4.52
CA ILE A 7 -19.68 -10.71 -4.10
C ILE A 7 -19.96 -9.20 -4.09
N ALA A 8 -20.66 -8.71 -3.07
CA ALA A 8 -20.93 -7.28 -2.88
C ALA A 8 -19.79 -6.55 -2.12
N GLY A 9 -18.71 -7.25 -1.76
CA GLY A 9 -17.64 -6.71 -0.92
C GLY A 9 -16.48 -6.04 -1.69
N CYS A 10 -16.26 -6.38 -2.96
CA CYS A 10 -15.10 -5.88 -3.72
C CYS A 10 -15.29 -4.51 -4.37
N CYS A 11 -16.53 -4.02 -4.49
CA CYS A 11 -16.80 -2.77 -5.23
C CYS A 11 -16.65 -1.50 -4.38
N ILE A 12 -16.77 -1.58 -3.05
CA ILE A 12 -16.77 -0.39 -2.19
C ILE A 12 -15.35 0.11 -1.90
N ALA A 13 -14.37 -0.79 -1.80
CA ALA A 13 -12.96 -0.42 -1.62
C ALA A 13 -12.35 0.21 -2.90
N GLY A 14 -12.81 -0.18 -4.09
CA GLY A 14 -12.36 0.42 -5.35
C GLY A 14 -12.87 1.84 -5.57
N ALA A 15 -14.09 2.16 -5.11
CA ALA A 15 -14.70 3.47 -5.33
C ALA A 15 -14.10 4.59 -4.46
N ALA A 16 -13.67 4.29 -3.22
CA ALA A 16 -13.03 5.28 -2.35
C ALA A 16 -11.64 5.70 -2.84
N ILE A 17 -10.90 4.77 -3.47
CA ILE A 17 -9.58 5.03 -4.05
C ILE A 17 -9.70 5.95 -5.29
N LEU A 18 -10.80 5.86 -6.04
CA LEU A 18 -11.04 6.70 -7.22
C LEU A 18 -11.43 8.16 -6.87
N LEU A 19 -12.05 8.40 -5.71
CA LEU A 19 -12.53 9.74 -5.34
C LEU A 19 -11.48 10.60 -4.62
N ALA A 20 -10.48 9.99 -3.97
CA ALA A 20 -9.36 10.75 -3.39
C ALA A 20 -8.43 11.38 -4.45
N GLY A 21 -8.47 10.89 -5.69
CA GLY A 21 -7.68 11.41 -6.82
C GLY A 21 -8.33 12.56 -7.60
N ALA A 22 -9.59 12.92 -7.33
CA ALA A 22 -10.31 13.92 -8.12
C ALA A 22 -9.99 15.38 -7.74
N CYS A 23 -9.27 15.62 -6.63
CA CYS A 23 -9.05 16.95 -6.07
C CYS A 23 -7.56 17.23 -5.77
N SER A 24 -6.66 17.16 -6.76
CA SER A 24 -5.52 18.09 -6.87
C SER A 24 -4.68 17.86 -8.12
N GLN A 25 -4.79 18.82 -9.04
CA GLN A 25 -3.81 19.31 -10.03
C GLN A 25 -2.82 18.32 -10.65
N GLN A 26 -3.22 17.88 -11.84
CA GLN A 26 -2.41 17.58 -13.02
C GLN A 26 -1.20 18.52 -13.19
N GLU A 27 0.00 17.97 -13.10
CA GLU A 27 1.19 18.52 -13.80
C GLU A 27 1.78 17.52 -14.82
N THR A 28 1.33 16.27 -14.80
CA THR A 28 1.65 15.25 -15.81
C THR A 28 0.36 14.48 -16.11
N ASN A 29 -0.01 14.34 -17.38
CA ASN A 29 -1.23 13.62 -17.82
C ASN A 29 -1.20 12.10 -17.56
N THR A 30 -0.21 11.60 -16.83
CA THR A 30 -0.06 10.17 -16.56
C THR A 30 -0.56 9.84 -15.16
N ALA A 31 -1.48 8.87 -15.08
CA ALA A 31 -1.92 8.31 -13.81
C ALA A 31 -0.72 7.72 -13.05
N PRO A 32 -0.62 7.90 -11.73
CA PRO A 32 0.43 7.27 -10.93
C PRO A 32 0.32 5.74 -10.99
N VAL A 33 1.46 5.07 -10.96
CA VAL A 33 1.55 3.61 -11.03
C VAL A 33 1.72 3.04 -9.62
N LEU A 34 0.91 2.02 -9.27
CA LEU A 34 1.05 1.30 -8.02
C LEU A 34 2.17 0.27 -8.15
N VAL A 35 3.14 0.33 -7.25
CA VAL A 35 4.23 -0.65 -7.15
C VAL A 35 4.01 -1.50 -5.90
N GLU A 36 4.13 -2.82 -6.04
CA GLU A 36 4.25 -3.78 -4.94
C GLU A 36 5.70 -4.26 -4.85
N GLU A 37 6.30 -4.18 -3.68
CA GLU A 37 7.69 -4.59 -3.43
C GLU A 37 7.75 -5.45 -2.16
N VAL A 38 8.64 -6.45 -2.15
CA VAL A 38 8.94 -7.25 -0.96
C VAL A 38 10.19 -6.70 -0.30
N TYR A 39 10.06 -6.28 0.96
CA TYR A 39 11.16 -5.90 1.82
C TYR A 39 11.57 -7.06 2.72
N VAL A 40 12.85 -7.42 2.73
CA VAL A 40 13.39 -8.40 3.68
C VAL A 40 13.90 -7.65 4.92
N VAL A 41 13.31 -7.95 6.08
CA VAL A 41 13.63 -7.30 7.36
C VAL A 41 15.09 -7.54 7.74
N LYS A 42 15.79 -6.48 8.14
CA LYS A 42 17.19 -6.52 8.58
C LYS A 42 17.30 -6.34 10.10
N PRO A 43 18.44 -6.74 10.72
CA PRO A 43 18.69 -6.45 12.12
C PRO A 43 18.59 -4.95 12.43
N GLY A 44 17.78 -4.60 13.43
CA GLY A 44 17.57 -3.21 13.86
C GLY A 44 16.44 -2.48 13.14
N ASP A 45 15.84 -3.06 12.09
CA ASP A 45 14.68 -2.46 11.44
C ASP A 45 13.48 -2.43 12.38
N THR A 46 12.74 -1.31 12.35
CA THR A 46 11.38 -1.26 12.88
C THR A 46 10.39 -1.18 11.74
N ARG A 47 9.14 -1.59 12.00
CA ARG A 47 8.04 -1.42 11.05
C ARG A 47 7.86 0.04 10.64
N TRP A 48 8.19 0.98 11.53
CA TRP A 48 8.14 2.41 11.25
C TRP A 48 9.22 2.83 10.25
N ASP A 49 10.45 2.36 10.41
CA ASP A 49 11.56 2.67 9.50
C ASP A 49 11.31 2.11 8.10
N ILE A 50 10.74 0.91 8.01
CA ILE A 50 10.31 0.31 6.75
C ILE A 50 9.22 1.16 6.11
N ALA A 51 8.17 1.50 6.85
CA ALA A 51 7.08 2.34 6.36
C ALA A 51 7.58 3.71 5.88
N GLU A 52 8.50 4.34 6.61
CA GLU A 52 9.11 5.62 6.25
C GLU A 52 9.98 5.51 4.99
N THR A 53 10.69 4.38 4.82
CA THR A 53 11.46 4.09 3.60
C THR A 53 10.54 4.08 2.38
N TYR A 54 9.40 3.39 2.46
CA TYR A 54 8.44 3.33 1.34
C TYR A 54 7.61 4.61 1.19
N ARG A 55 7.39 5.38 2.27
CA ARG A 55 6.82 6.72 2.19
C ARG A 55 7.68 7.65 1.33
N ARG A 56 9.01 7.59 1.48
CA ARG A 56 9.95 8.39 0.66
C ARG A 56 10.02 7.92 -0.79
N LYS A 57 9.81 6.62 -1.06
CA LYS A 57 9.72 6.08 -2.42
C LYS A 57 8.43 6.50 -3.15
N ASN A 58 7.41 6.94 -2.42
CA ASN A 58 6.16 7.38 -3.04
C ASN A 58 6.27 8.79 -3.60
N THR A 59 6.24 8.86 -4.91
CA THR A 59 6.28 10.10 -5.68
C THR A 59 4.94 10.41 -6.36
N GLY A 60 4.04 9.42 -6.44
CA GLY A 60 2.79 9.50 -7.19
C GLY A 60 1.61 10.08 -6.40
N THR A 61 1.59 9.97 -5.08
CA THR A 61 0.50 10.46 -4.22
C THR A 61 1.01 10.98 -2.87
N ARG A 62 0.14 11.66 -2.10
CA ARG A 62 0.42 11.96 -0.69
C ARG A 62 -0.21 10.89 0.19
N ARG A 63 0.57 9.89 0.59
CA ARG A 63 0.15 8.83 1.52
C ARG A 63 0.75 9.07 2.90
N CYS A 64 -0.08 9.13 3.93
CA CYS A 64 0.34 9.31 5.31
C CYS A 64 1.03 8.04 5.85
N ILE A 65 1.96 8.21 6.79
CA ILE A 65 2.69 7.10 7.42
C ILE A 65 1.76 6.07 8.09
N LEU A 66 0.62 6.49 8.61
CA LEU A 66 -0.38 5.59 9.19
C LEU A 66 -1.08 4.73 8.14
N GLU A 67 -1.26 5.24 6.92
CA GLU A 67 -1.81 4.48 5.80
C GLU A 67 -0.81 3.44 5.29
N TYR A 68 0.50 3.71 5.39
CA TYR A 68 1.53 2.68 5.14
C TYR A 68 1.46 1.57 6.17
N LYS A 69 1.38 1.91 7.46
CA LYS A 69 1.21 0.91 8.52
C LYS A 69 -0.01 0.03 8.27
N ALA A 70 -1.17 0.64 8.00
CA ALA A 70 -2.41 -0.09 7.75
C ALA A 70 -2.29 -0.98 6.50
N GLY A 71 -1.74 -0.45 5.41
CA GLY A 71 -1.55 -1.24 4.18
C GLY A 71 -0.55 -2.38 4.35
N MET A 72 0.51 -2.20 5.15
CA MET A 72 1.41 -3.30 5.50
C MET A 72 0.68 -4.39 6.30
N GLU A 73 -0.18 -4.03 7.25
CA GLU A 73 -1.00 -4.98 8.02
C GLU A 73 -2.02 -5.72 7.13
N GLU A 74 -2.61 -5.04 6.14
CA GLU A 74 -3.53 -5.63 5.17
C GLU A 74 -2.85 -6.62 4.22
N LEU A 75 -1.67 -6.26 3.68
CA LEU A 75 -0.90 -7.09 2.75
C LEU A 75 -0.19 -8.26 3.44
N ASN A 76 0.01 -8.16 4.74
CA ASN A 76 0.73 -9.16 5.54
C ASN A 76 -0.11 -9.52 6.77
N PRO A 77 -1.19 -10.32 6.63
CA PRO A 77 -2.11 -10.62 7.74
C PRO A 77 -1.43 -11.22 8.98
N TRP A 78 -0.31 -11.92 8.78
CA TRP A 78 0.52 -12.47 9.85
C TRP A 78 1.09 -11.40 10.79
N LEU A 79 1.23 -10.14 10.34
CA LEU A 79 1.60 -9.04 11.21
C LEU A 79 0.54 -8.82 12.30
N MET A 80 -0.74 -9.00 12.00
CA MET A 80 -1.80 -8.85 13.00
C MET A 80 -1.74 -9.96 14.04
N GLU A 81 -1.52 -11.20 13.60
CA GLU A 81 -1.33 -12.36 14.49
C GLU A 81 -0.12 -12.18 15.41
N ARG A 82 0.98 -11.63 14.87
CA ARG A 82 2.20 -11.30 15.62
C ARG A 82 2.15 -9.93 16.32
N LYS A 83 0.99 -9.27 16.39
CA LYS A 83 0.83 -7.93 17.00
C LYS A 83 1.84 -6.89 16.51
N GLY A 84 2.24 -6.99 15.24
CA GLY A 84 3.18 -6.11 14.56
C GLY A 84 4.66 -6.42 14.82
N MET A 85 4.98 -7.53 15.48
CA MET A 85 6.37 -7.97 15.67
C MET A 85 6.95 -8.49 14.36
N ILE A 86 8.18 -8.05 14.07
CA ILE A 86 8.98 -8.44 12.91
C ILE A 86 10.35 -8.93 13.36
N PHE A 87 10.92 -9.87 12.61
CA PHE A 87 12.24 -10.44 12.86
C PHE A 87 13.09 -10.37 11.59
N PRO A 88 14.43 -10.29 11.70
CA PRO A 88 15.30 -10.36 10.53
C PRO A 88 15.01 -11.57 9.66
N GLY A 89 14.92 -11.35 8.34
CA GLY A 89 14.54 -12.36 7.36
C GLY A 89 13.04 -12.47 7.09
N ASP A 90 12.17 -11.85 7.89
CA ASP A 90 10.75 -11.75 7.55
C ASP A 90 10.59 -10.96 6.24
N GLU A 91 9.68 -11.40 5.38
CA GLU A 91 9.32 -10.72 4.14
C GLU A 91 8.07 -9.86 4.35
N ILE A 92 8.19 -8.56 4.12
CA ILE A 92 7.11 -7.59 4.27
C ILE A 92 6.74 -7.07 2.89
N LYS A 93 5.51 -7.38 2.45
CA LYS A 93 4.94 -6.78 1.24
C LYS A 93 4.53 -5.34 1.52
N VAL A 94 4.98 -4.41 0.68
CA VAL A 94 4.64 -2.98 0.80
C VAL A 94 4.26 -2.44 -0.57
N THR A 95 3.27 -1.56 -0.59
CA THR A 95 2.86 -0.84 -1.80
C THR A 95 3.15 0.64 -1.71
N TYR A 96 3.48 1.26 -2.83
CA TYR A 96 3.67 2.71 -2.95
C TYR A 96 3.36 3.18 -4.37
N TRP A 97 3.07 4.47 -4.52
CA TRP A 97 2.74 5.06 -5.82
C TRP A 97 3.94 5.77 -6.39
N VAL A 98 4.28 5.51 -7.65
CA VAL A 98 5.27 6.29 -8.39
C VAL A 98 4.56 7.17 -9.41
N LYS A 99 5.12 8.35 -9.71
CA LYS A 99 4.65 9.14 -10.86
C LYS A 99 4.73 8.27 -12.11
N GLY A 100 3.66 8.26 -12.90
CA GLY A 100 3.72 7.63 -14.21
C GLY A 100 4.64 8.43 -15.12
N ASP A 101 5.37 7.75 -16.01
CA ASP A 101 6.18 8.43 -17.00
C ASP A 101 5.27 9.20 -17.96
N ALA A 102 5.59 10.46 -18.22
CA ALA A 102 5.09 11.15 -19.40
C ALA A 102 5.98 10.69 -20.55
N GLU A 103 5.41 9.98 -21.53
CA GLU A 103 6.06 9.76 -22.83
C GLU A 103 6.48 11.08 -23.48
#